data_AF-E5F097-F1
#
_entry.id   AF-E5F097-F1
#
_cell.length_a   1.000
_cell.length_b   1.000
_cell.length_c   1.000
_cell.angle_alpha   90.00
_cell.angle_beta   90.00
_cell.angle_gamma   90.00
#
_symmetry.space_group_name_H-M   'P 1'
#
loop_
_entity.id
_entity.type
_entity.pdbx_description
1 polymer ?
#
loop_
_entity_poly.entity_id
_entity_poly.type
_entity_poly.pdbx_seq_one_letter_code
_entity_poly.pdbx_strand_id
1 'polypeptide(L)'
;VVEPYNATLSVHQLVENSDETFCIDNEALYDICFRTLKLATPTYGDLNHLVSIVMSGITTCLRFPGQLNSDLRKLAVNMVPFPRLHFFMVGFAPLTARGSQQYRAITVPELTSQMFDAKNMMAASDPRHGRYLTVAAYFRGKVSMKEVEENMLSVQSKNSNYFVEWIPNNVQTAHCDIAPRAHKMSVTFIG
;
A
#
# COMPACT_ATOMS: atom_id res chain seq x y z
N VAL A 1 2.99 20.02 19.89
CA VAL A 1 4.23 20.85 19.90
C VAL A 1 5.52 20.08 20.17
N VAL A 2 5.50 19.01 20.98
CA VAL A 2 6.70 18.15 21.20
C VAL A 2 6.84 17.03 20.16
N GLU A 3 5.81 16.80 19.33
CA GLU A 3 5.81 15.73 18.33
C GLU A 3 7.00 15.79 17.36
N PRO A 4 7.43 16.96 16.84
CA PRO A 4 8.60 17.01 15.95
C PRO A 4 9.87 16.50 16.62
N TYR A 5 10.10 16.84 17.90
CA TYR A 5 11.28 16.37 18.65
C TYR A 5 11.28 14.85 18.80
N ASN A 6 10.13 14.29 19.19
CA ASN A 6 9.98 12.84 19.35
C ASN A 6 10.15 12.11 18.02
N ALA A 7 9.57 12.64 16.94
CA ALA A 7 9.69 12.07 15.59
C ALA A 7 11.14 12.10 15.10
N THR A 8 11.85 13.23 15.23
CA THR A 8 13.25 13.33 14.78
C THR A 8 14.17 12.37 15.55
N LEU A 9 14.02 12.28 16.87
CA LEU A 9 14.82 11.36 17.68
C LEU A 9 14.51 9.90 17.36
N SER A 10 13.24 9.57 17.12
CA SER A 10 12.82 8.20 16.79
C SER A 10 13.29 7.77 15.40
N VAL A 11 13.15 8.65 14.40
CA VAL A 11 13.61 8.36 13.03
C VAL A 11 15.10 8.07 12.98
N HIS A 12 15.92 8.78 13.77
CA HIS A 12 17.34 8.48 13.87
C HIS A 12 17.61 7.03 14.30
N GLN A 13 16.84 6.51 15.26
CA GLN A 13 16.95 5.12 15.70
C GLN A 13 16.40 4.13 14.66
N LEU A 14 15.30 4.48 13.97
CA LEU A 14 14.70 3.63 12.94
C LEU A 14 15.61 3.46 11.71
N VAL A 15 16.36 4.50 11.34
CA VAL A 15 17.29 4.44 10.20
C VAL A 15 18.39 3.39 10.40
N GLU A 16 18.85 3.19 11.63
CA GLU A 16 19.99 2.30 11.91
C GLU A 16 19.57 0.91 12.41
N ASN A 17 18.38 0.78 13.03
CA ASN A 17 18.00 -0.43 13.76
C ASN A 17 16.80 -1.20 13.19
N SER A 18 16.11 -0.69 12.16
CA SER A 18 14.97 -1.40 11.54
C SER A 18 15.33 -1.87 10.13
N ASP A 19 14.91 -3.07 9.75
CA ASP A 19 15.06 -3.57 8.37
C ASP A 19 13.98 -3.01 7.43
N GLU A 20 12.77 -2.77 7.95
CA GLU A 20 11.59 -2.29 7.22
C GLU A 20 10.75 -1.39 8.13
N THR A 21 10.38 -0.20 7.65
CA THR A 21 9.49 0.72 8.37
C THR A 21 8.32 1.12 7.47
N PHE A 22 7.09 0.83 7.91
CA PHE A 22 5.87 1.24 7.21
C PHE A 22 5.38 2.60 7.74
N CYS A 23 5.48 3.64 6.92
CA CYS A 23 5.09 4.99 7.30
C CYS A 23 3.57 5.14 7.26
N ILE A 24 2.98 5.38 8.43
CA ILE A 24 1.56 5.67 8.59
C ILE A 24 1.42 7.06 9.19
N ASP A 25 0.81 7.96 8.43
CA ASP A 25 0.59 9.34 8.80
C ASP A 25 -0.87 9.58 9.16
N ASN A 26 -1.09 10.15 10.34
CA ASN A 26 -2.43 10.48 10.82
C ASN A 26 -3.11 11.55 9.94
N GLU A 27 -2.34 12.46 9.34
CA GLU A 27 -2.91 13.49 8.44
C GLU A 27 -3.49 12.83 7.19
N ALA A 28 -2.74 11.92 6.56
CA ALA A 28 -3.21 11.17 5.39
C ALA A 28 -4.42 10.29 5.72
N LEU A 29 -4.40 9.60 6.87
CA LEU A 29 -5.53 8.79 7.31
C LEU A 29 -6.79 9.64 7.53
N TYR A 30 -6.64 10.82 8.13
CA TYR A 30 -7.75 11.74 8.34
C TYR A 30 -8.33 12.23 7.01
N ASP A 31 -7.47 12.61 6.06
CA ASP A 31 -7.88 13.02 4.72
C ASP A 31 -8.59 11.90 3.95
N ILE A 32 -8.14 10.65 4.07
CA ILE A 32 -8.84 9.48 3.50
C ILE A 32 -10.24 9.33 4.12
N CYS A 33 -10.34 9.35 5.45
CA CYS A 33 -11.63 9.20 6.12
C CYS A 33 -12.62 10.32 5.74
N PHE A 34 -12.15 11.56 5.72
CA PHE A 34 -12.98 12.72 5.44
C PHE A 34 -13.34 12.84 3.95
N ARG A 35 -12.34 12.80 3.06
CA ARG A 35 -12.52 13.07 1.63
C ARG A 35 -12.98 11.85 0.84
N THR A 36 -12.41 10.68 1.12
CA THR A 36 -12.66 9.45 0.35
C THR A 36 -13.82 8.64 0.93
N LEU A 37 -13.82 8.41 2.25
CA LEU A 37 -14.89 7.66 2.92
C LEU A 37 -16.13 8.51 3.29
N LYS A 38 -16.04 9.84 3.13
CA LYS A 38 -17.13 10.80 3.40
C LYS A 38 -17.62 10.76 4.84
N LEU A 39 -16.72 10.54 5.80
CA LEU A 39 -17.02 10.63 7.22
C LEU A 39 -16.91 12.09 7.68
N ALA A 40 -18.02 12.68 8.13
CA ALA A 40 -18.05 14.09 8.54
C ALA A 40 -17.16 14.37 9.77
N THR A 41 -17.08 13.41 10.69
CA THR A 41 -16.28 13.50 11.92
C THR A 41 -15.46 12.22 12.11
N PRO A 42 -14.27 12.11 11.48
CA PRO A 42 -13.40 10.95 11.66
C PRO A 42 -12.97 10.79 13.11
N THR A 43 -13.11 9.58 13.65
CA THR A 43 -12.65 9.23 15.00
C THR A 43 -11.38 8.38 14.93
N TYR A 44 -10.62 8.27 16.02
CA TYR A 44 -9.48 7.33 16.08
C TYR A 44 -9.89 5.87 15.79
N GLY A 45 -11.14 5.50 16.05
CA GLY A 45 -11.66 4.18 15.66
C GLY A 45 -11.64 3.97 14.13
N ASP A 46 -11.97 5.02 13.37
CA ASP A 46 -11.96 4.97 11.90
C ASP A 46 -10.53 4.92 11.35
N LEU A 47 -9.61 5.70 11.94
CA LEU A 47 -8.19 5.67 11.59
C LEU A 47 -7.58 4.29 11.88
N ASN A 48 -7.84 3.75 13.08
CA ASN A 48 -7.36 2.43 13.48
C ASN A 48 -7.94 1.32 12.59
N HIS A 49 -9.17 1.49 12.08
CA HIS A 49 -9.75 0.55 11.13
C HIS A 49 -8.92 0.49 9.84
N LEU A 50 -8.54 1.63 9.26
CA LEU A 50 -7.68 1.69 8.08
C LEU A 50 -6.31 1.04 8.33
N VAL A 51 -5.67 1.38 9.46
CA VAL A 51 -4.38 0.80 9.85
C VAL A 51 -4.47 -0.73 9.97
N SER A 52 -5.52 -1.23 10.62
CA SER A 52 -5.72 -2.68 10.81
C SER A 52 -5.86 -3.44 9.48
N ILE A 53 -6.49 -2.82 8.48
CA ILE A 53 -6.68 -3.41 7.17
C ILE A 53 -5.35 -3.49 6.42
N VAL A 54 -4.57 -2.41 6.43
CA VAL A 54 -3.23 -2.37 5.79
C VAL A 54 -2.29 -3.38 6.44
N MET A 55 -2.23 -3.41 7.78
CA MET A 55 -1.38 -4.36 8.51
C MET A 55 -1.78 -5.82 8.27
N SER A 56 -3.09 -6.08 8.16
CA SER A 56 -3.58 -7.39 7.71
C SER A 56 -3.14 -7.68 6.28
N GLY A 57 -3.19 -6.70 5.38
CA GLY A 57 -2.71 -6.78 4.00
C GLY A 57 -1.24 -7.19 3.88
N ILE A 58 -0.34 -6.43 4.50
CA ILE A 58 1.12 -6.65 4.48
C ILE A 58 1.47 -8.05 4.99
N THR A 59 0.86 -8.48 6.10
CA THR A 59 1.16 -9.78 6.72
C THR A 59 0.40 -10.95 6.10
N THR A 60 -0.33 -10.76 4.99
CA THR A 60 -1.19 -11.82 4.40
C THR A 60 -0.36 -13.04 4.00
N CYS A 61 0.76 -12.84 3.32
CA CYS A 61 1.63 -13.93 2.83
C CYS A 61 2.31 -14.72 3.95
N LEU A 62 2.32 -14.21 5.18
CA LEU A 62 2.83 -14.92 6.36
C LEU A 62 1.75 -15.78 7.02
N ARG A 63 0.49 -15.32 6.95
CA ARG A 63 -0.64 -15.91 7.69
C ARG A 63 -1.41 -16.93 6.88
N PHE A 64 -1.39 -16.80 5.56
CA PHE A 64 -2.16 -17.64 4.66
C PHE A 64 -1.27 -18.20 3.55
N PRO A 65 -1.49 -19.47 3.16
CA PRO A 65 -0.83 -20.01 1.98
C PRO A 65 -1.38 -19.29 0.74
N GLY A 66 -0.49 -18.68 -0.04
CA GLY A 66 -0.77 -18.10 -1.36
C GLY A 66 -0.02 -18.85 -2.47
N GLN A 67 -0.45 -18.63 -3.71
CA GLN A 67 0.23 -19.17 -4.89
C GLN A 67 1.59 -18.48 -5.12
N LEU A 68 1.69 -17.21 -4.73
CA LEU A 68 2.90 -16.40 -4.86
C LEU A 68 3.24 -15.78 -3.50
N ASN A 69 3.93 -16.55 -2.66
CA ASN A 69 4.30 -16.11 -1.31
C ASN A 69 5.58 -15.26 -1.33
N SER A 70 5.53 -14.16 -0.57
CA SER A 70 6.68 -13.40 -0.15
C SER A 70 6.71 -13.42 1.38
N ASP A 71 7.77 -13.97 1.97
CA ASP A 71 8.03 -13.74 3.39
C ASP A 71 8.59 -12.32 3.59
N LEU A 72 8.71 -11.87 4.85
CA LEU A 72 9.24 -10.54 5.16
C LEU A 72 10.69 -10.38 4.70
N ARG A 73 11.49 -11.45 4.75
CA ARG A 73 12.88 -11.41 4.29
C ARG A 73 12.94 -11.15 2.78
N LYS A 74 12.10 -11.81 2.00
CA LYS A 74 12.00 -11.65 0.55
C LYS A 74 11.40 -10.30 0.19
N LEU A 75 10.47 -9.78 0.99
CA LEU A 75 10.00 -8.39 0.88
C LEU A 75 11.18 -7.43 1.06
N ALA A 76 11.95 -7.55 2.14
CA ALA A 76 13.09 -6.68 2.43
C ALA A 76 14.13 -6.71 1.31
N VAL A 77 14.52 -7.91 0.85
CA VAL A 77 15.50 -8.09 -0.23
C VAL A 77 15.04 -7.47 -1.54
N ASN A 78 13.75 -7.54 -1.86
CA ASN A 78 13.21 -7.01 -3.12
C ASN A 78 12.91 -5.51 -3.04
N MET A 79 12.55 -5.00 -1.86
CA MET A 79 12.06 -3.63 -1.70
C MET A 79 13.14 -2.66 -1.22
N VAL A 80 14.20 -3.11 -0.56
CA VAL A 80 15.24 -2.25 0.03
C VAL A 80 16.53 -2.32 -0.80
N PRO A 81 16.71 -1.47 -1.84
CA PRO A 81 17.95 -1.44 -2.61
C PRO A 81 19.13 -0.86 -1.84
N PHE A 82 18.87 -0.02 -0.82
CA PHE A 82 19.88 0.61 0.02
C PHE A 82 19.50 0.51 1.50
N PRO A 83 20.41 0.11 2.41
CA PRO A 83 20.08 -0.18 3.81
C PRO A 83 19.41 0.93 4.62
N ARG A 84 19.55 2.20 4.22
CA ARG A 84 18.95 3.36 4.90
C ARG A 84 17.65 3.83 4.25
N LEU A 85 17.28 3.25 3.10
CA LEU A 85 16.08 3.59 2.32
C LEU A 85 15.04 2.46 2.44
N HIS A 86 14.61 2.22 3.67
CA HIS A 86 13.67 1.15 4.07
C HIS A 86 12.38 1.71 4.68
N PHE A 87 12.04 2.95 4.36
CA PHE A 87 10.78 3.60 4.75
C PHE A 87 9.79 3.49 3.61
N PHE A 88 8.71 2.74 3.82
CA PHE A 88 7.71 2.47 2.80
C PHE A 88 6.46 3.33 2.98
N MET A 89 5.96 3.84 1.86
CA MET A 89 4.61 4.34 1.74
C MET A 89 3.66 3.18 1.53
N VAL A 90 2.62 3.11 2.35
CA VAL A 90 1.62 2.05 2.27
C VAL A 90 0.28 2.59 1.79
N GLY A 91 -0.47 1.75 1.10
CA GLY A 91 -1.80 2.08 0.58
C GLY A 91 -2.72 0.89 0.62
N PHE A 92 -4.03 1.15 0.54
CA PHE A 92 -5.04 0.10 0.47
C PHE A 92 -6.10 0.45 -0.56
N ALA A 93 -6.55 -0.58 -1.28
CA ALA A 93 -7.76 -0.50 -2.10
C ALA A 93 -8.55 -1.82 -1.97
N PRO A 94 -9.90 -1.78 -1.98
CA PRO A 94 -10.72 -0.62 -2.32
C PRO A 94 -11.00 0.29 -1.11
N LEU A 95 -10.88 1.61 -1.31
CA LEU A 95 -11.40 2.62 -0.38
C LEU A 95 -12.69 3.19 -0.94
N THR A 96 -13.81 2.83 -0.33
CA THR A 96 -15.17 3.19 -0.80
C THR A 96 -16.04 3.63 0.36
N ALA A 97 -16.70 4.78 0.19
CA ALA A 97 -17.70 5.25 1.14
C ALA A 97 -18.87 4.27 1.24
N ARG A 98 -19.47 4.14 2.44
CA ARG A 98 -20.55 3.17 2.71
C ARG A 98 -21.73 3.30 1.74
N GLY A 99 -22.10 4.52 1.35
CA GLY A 99 -23.19 4.78 0.40
C GLY A 99 -22.86 4.44 -1.06
N SER A 100 -21.59 4.29 -1.42
CA SER A 100 -21.14 4.02 -2.80
C SER A 100 -20.72 2.57 -3.02
N GLN A 101 -20.62 1.76 -1.97
CA GLN A 101 -20.15 0.36 -2.05
C GLN A 101 -21.01 -0.53 -2.96
N GLN A 102 -22.33 -0.30 -3.03
CA GLN A 102 -23.23 -1.10 -3.88
C GLN A 102 -23.14 -0.76 -5.37
N TYR A 103 -22.68 0.45 -5.70
CA TYR A 103 -22.65 0.96 -7.07
C TYR A 103 -21.30 0.80 -7.76
N ARG A 104 -20.24 0.49 -6.99
CA ARG A 104 -18.88 0.38 -7.50
C ARG A 104 -18.52 -1.08 -7.73
N ALA A 105 -18.27 -1.44 -8.98
CA ALA A 105 -17.70 -2.75 -9.30
C ALA A 105 -16.28 -2.80 -8.72
N ILE A 106 -15.89 -3.90 -8.10
CA ILE A 106 -14.50 -4.09 -7.66
C ILE A 106 -13.86 -4.98 -8.71
N THR A 107 -12.99 -4.41 -9.55
CA THR A 107 -12.27 -5.12 -10.63
C THR A 107 -10.77 -4.94 -10.47
N VAL A 108 -9.96 -5.81 -11.06
CA VAL A 108 -8.48 -5.72 -10.98
C VAL A 108 -7.96 -4.38 -11.54
N PRO A 109 -8.38 -3.90 -12.74
CA PRO A 109 -7.92 -2.63 -13.27
C PRO A 109 -8.26 -1.45 -12.36
N GLU A 110 -9.44 -1.46 -11.73
CA GLU A 110 -9.87 -0.41 -10.83
C GLU A 110 -9.10 -0.41 -9.51
N LEU A 111 -8.84 -1.59 -8.95
CA LEU A 111 -7.97 -1.74 -7.77
C LEU A 111 -6.57 -1.22 -8.06
N THR A 112 -5.98 -1.62 -9.20
CA THR A 112 -4.66 -1.16 -9.63
C THR A 112 -4.64 0.36 -9.84
N SER A 113 -5.68 0.95 -10.43
CA SER A 113 -5.76 2.41 -10.59
C SER A 113 -5.88 3.14 -9.26
N GLN A 114 -6.68 2.63 -8.31
CA GLN A 114 -6.77 3.22 -6.97
C GLN A 114 -5.45 3.15 -6.23
N MET A 115 -4.72 2.05 -6.39
CA MET A 115 -3.49 1.77 -5.68
C MET A 115 -2.43 2.85 -5.89
N PHE A 116 -2.32 3.38 -7.12
CA PHE A 116 -1.37 4.44 -7.49
C PHE A 116 -1.95 5.87 -7.38
N ASP A 117 -3.16 6.03 -6.84
CA ASP A 117 -3.73 7.35 -6.57
C ASP A 117 -3.17 7.90 -5.25
N ALA A 118 -2.61 9.11 -5.30
CA ALA A 118 -2.03 9.79 -4.13
C ALA A 118 -3.03 9.89 -2.97
N LYS A 119 -4.34 9.97 -3.26
CA LYS A 119 -5.40 10.07 -2.26
C LYS A 119 -5.62 8.80 -1.44
N ASN A 120 -5.08 7.66 -1.86
CA ASN A 120 -5.22 6.38 -1.16
C ASN A 120 -3.94 5.96 -0.43
N MET A 121 -2.92 6.82 -0.46
CA MET A 121 -1.69 6.63 0.30
C MET A 121 -1.90 6.99 1.77
N MET A 122 -1.37 6.16 2.66
CA MET A 122 -1.47 6.35 4.11
C MET A 122 -0.34 7.21 4.68
N ALA A 123 0.48 7.80 3.81
CA ALA A 123 1.51 8.79 4.14
C ALA A 123 1.20 10.08 3.38
N ALA A 124 1.33 11.24 4.02
CA ALA A 124 1.02 12.53 3.41
C ALA A 124 2.13 12.95 2.44
N SER A 125 2.20 12.28 1.30
CA SER A 125 3.18 12.53 0.24
C SER A 125 2.55 12.19 -1.09
N ASP A 126 2.71 13.07 -2.09
CA ASP A 126 2.27 12.78 -3.46
C ASP A 126 3.36 11.99 -4.18
N PRO A 127 3.12 10.73 -4.58
CA PRO A 127 4.12 9.91 -5.26
C PRO A 127 4.60 10.50 -6.59
N ARG A 128 3.83 11.43 -7.19
CA ARG A 128 4.17 12.07 -8.47
C ARG A 128 5.32 13.07 -8.35
N HIS A 129 5.64 13.54 -7.15
CA HIS A 129 6.80 14.40 -6.92
C HIS A 129 8.12 13.62 -6.82
N GLY A 130 8.07 12.29 -6.87
CA GLY A 130 9.23 11.41 -6.80
C GLY A 130 9.23 10.35 -7.88
N ARG A 131 10.08 9.34 -7.68
CA ARG A 131 10.11 8.11 -8.46
C ARG A 131 10.13 6.92 -7.51
N TYR A 132 9.36 5.90 -7.83
CA TYR A 132 9.38 4.62 -7.12
C TYR A 132 10.69 3.89 -7.40
N LEU A 133 11.42 3.58 -6.32
CA LEU A 133 12.56 2.68 -6.38
C LEU A 133 12.07 1.25 -6.62
N THR A 134 11.15 0.81 -5.77
CA THR A 134 10.57 -0.54 -5.73
C THR A 134 9.10 -0.42 -5.33
N VAL A 135 8.26 -1.34 -5.80
CA VAL A 135 6.83 -1.39 -5.50
C VAL A 135 6.42 -2.84 -5.28
N ALA A 136 5.65 -3.10 -4.23
CA ALA A 136 4.98 -4.37 -4.00
C ALA A 136 3.45 -4.19 -3.94
N ALA A 137 2.73 -5.04 -4.66
CA ALA A 137 1.28 -5.06 -4.71
C ALA A 137 0.73 -6.43 -4.29
N TYR A 138 0.05 -6.47 -3.14
CA TYR A 138 -0.43 -7.70 -2.52
C TYR A 138 -1.93 -7.84 -2.77
N PHE A 139 -2.28 -8.64 -3.76
CA PHE A 139 -3.67 -8.92 -4.14
C PHE A 139 -4.26 -10.02 -3.26
N ARG A 140 -5.52 -9.85 -2.87
CA ARG A 140 -6.27 -10.81 -2.08
C ARG A 140 -7.63 -11.11 -2.70
N GLY A 141 -8.05 -12.36 -2.61
CA GLY A 141 -9.30 -12.87 -3.15
C GLY A 141 -9.14 -13.60 -4.47
N LYS A 142 -10.26 -13.97 -5.08
CA LYS A 142 -10.28 -14.72 -6.35
C LYS A 142 -9.99 -13.77 -7.51
N VAL A 143 -8.71 -13.64 -7.88
CA VAL A 143 -8.23 -12.83 -9.01
C VAL A 143 -7.45 -13.69 -10.00
N SER A 144 -7.47 -13.33 -11.27
CA SER A 144 -6.62 -13.94 -12.29
C SER A 144 -5.23 -13.32 -12.25
N MET A 145 -4.18 -14.12 -12.02
CA MET A 145 -2.80 -13.62 -11.98
C MET A 145 -2.37 -12.99 -13.29
N LYS A 146 -2.81 -13.55 -14.42
CA LYS A 146 -2.57 -12.98 -15.76
C LYS A 146 -3.11 -11.55 -15.85
N GLU A 147 -4.34 -11.33 -15.38
CA GLU A 147 -4.97 -10.00 -15.41
C GLU A 147 -4.24 -9.02 -14.49
N VAL A 148 -3.78 -9.47 -13.32
CA VAL A 148 -2.99 -8.65 -12.39
C VAL A 148 -1.67 -8.20 -13.04
N GLU A 149 -0.91 -9.12 -13.62
CA GLU A 149 0.37 -8.83 -14.25
C GLU A 149 0.22 -7.88 -15.46
N GLU A 150 -0.77 -8.12 -16.32
CA GLU A 150 -1.06 -7.25 -17.47
C GLU A 150 -1.42 -5.83 -17.04
N ASN A 151 -2.23 -5.66 -15.99
CA ASN A 151 -2.59 -4.35 -15.48
C ASN A 151 -1.41 -3.63 -14.82
N MET A 152 -0.59 -4.34 -14.03
CA MET A 152 0.60 -3.76 -13.41
C MET A 152 1.61 -3.30 -14.46
N LEU A 153 1.86 -4.11 -15.49
CA LEU A 153 2.73 -3.75 -16.61
C LEU A 153 2.18 -2.56 -17.41
N SER A 154 0.86 -2.50 -17.63
CA SER A 154 0.21 -1.37 -18.29
C SER A 154 0.41 -0.07 -17.51
N VAL A 155 0.27 -0.11 -16.18
CA VAL A 155 0.50 1.08 -15.34
C VAL A 155 1.96 1.50 -15.37
N GLN A 156 2.90 0.56 -15.22
CA GLN A 156 4.33 0.85 -15.29
C GLN A 156 4.71 1.48 -16.63
N SER A 157 4.17 0.97 -17.73
CA SER A 157 4.45 1.48 -19.08
C SER A 157 3.87 2.88 -19.30
N LYS A 158 2.65 3.15 -18.82
CA LYS A 158 2.02 4.48 -18.91
C LYS A 158 2.72 5.53 -18.05
N ASN A 159 3.25 5.10 -16.91
CA ASN A 159 3.81 5.95 -15.86
C ASN A 159 5.33 5.78 -15.72
N SER A 160 6.03 5.37 -16.79
CA SER A 160 7.45 4.98 -16.74
C SER A 160 8.36 6.03 -16.12
N ASN A 161 8.06 7.32 -16.32
CA ASN A 161 8.80 8.44 -15.72
C ASN A 161 8.78 8.47 -14.18
N TYR A 162 7.78 7.84 -13.56
CA TYR A 162 7.63 7.72 -12.11
C TYR A 162 8.28 6.46 -11.56
N PHE A 163 8.85 5.60 -12.40
CA PHE A 163 9.62 4.43 -11.97
C PHE A 163 11.09 4.65 -12.30
N VAL A 164 11.95 4.14 -11.44
CA VAL A 164 13.39 4.21 -11.66
C VAL A 164 13.83 3.20 -12.72
N GLU A 165 14.56 3.67 -13.74
CA GLU A 165 14.98 2.85 -14.89
C GLU A 165 16.14 1.89 -14.60
N TRP A 166 17.00 2.20 -13.61
CA TRP A 166 18.20 1.44 -13.33
C TRP A 166 17.97 0.23 -12.41
N ILE A 167 16.79 0.12 -11.79
CA ILE A 167 16.33 -1.11 -11.10
C ILE A 167 15.41 -1.86 -12.08
N PRO A 168 15.89 -2.93 -12.74
CA PRO A 168 15.03 -3.73 -13.60
C PRO A 168 13.96 -4.44 -12.77
N ASN A 169 12.75 -4.58 -13.31
CA ASN A 169 11.64 -5.30 -12.69
C ASN A 169 11.34 -4.87 -11.25
N ASN A 170 11.30 -3.56 -11.01
CA ASN A 170 11.07 -2.98 -9.69
C ASN A 170 9.64 -3.11 -9.13
N VAL A 171 8.76 -3.83 -9.82
CA VAL A 171 7.38 -4.05 -9.40
C VAL A 171 7.18 -5.52 -9.09
N GLN A 172 6.94 -5.82 -7.81
CA GLN A 172 6.59 -7.15 -7.32
C GLN A 172 5.08 -7.25 -7.12
N THR A 173 4.50 -8.35 -7.57
CA THR A 173 3.12 -8.73 -7.23
C THR A 173 3.14 -9.91 -6.28
N ALA A 174 2.16 -10.01 -5.40
CA ALA A 174 1.91 -11.19 -4.58
C ALA A 174 0.40 -11.46 -4.53
N HIS A 175 0.03 -12.71 -4.31
CA HIS A 175 -1.38 -13.11 -4.33
C HIS A 175 -1.73 -14.13 -3.26
N CYS A 176 -2.89 -13.91 -2.66
CA CYS A 176 -3.53 -14.82 -1.72
C CYS A 176 -5.01 -15.02 -2.10
N ASP A 177 -5.45 -16.28 -2.17
CA ASP A 177 -6.84 -16.64 -2.47
C ASP A 177 -7.83 -16.18 -1.37
N ILE A 178 -7.34 -15.95 -0.14
CA ILE A 178 -8.17 -15.61 1.01
C ILE A 178 -8.42 -14.11 1.09
N ALA A 179 -9.64 -13.71 0.69
CA ALA A 179 -10.13 -12.35 0.78
C ALA A 179 -10.28 -11.85 2.23
N PRO A 180 -10.17 -10.53 2.49
CA PRO A 180 -10.46 -9.96 3.79
C PRO A 180 -11.97 -9.99 4.11
N ARG A 181 -12.33 -9.93 5.39
CA ARG A 181 -13.73 -10.07 5.87
C ARG A 181 -14.72 -9.08 5.23
N ALA A 182 -14.27 -7.88 4.89
CA ALA A 182 -15.12 -6.80 4.40
C ALA A 182 -15.26 -6.73 2.87
N HIS A 183 -14.35 -7.36 2.11
CA HIS A 183 -14.28 -7.18 0.66
C HIS A 183 -14.04 -8.51 -0.06
N LYS A 184 -14.64 -8.69 -1.24
CA LYS A 184 -14.40 -9.89 -2.08
C LYS A 184 -13.00 -9.92 -2.68
N MET A 185 -12.45 -8.74 -2.96
CA MET A 185 -11.10 -8.54 -3.47
C MET A 185 -10.51 -7.27 -2.88
N SER A 186 -9.20 -7.27 -2.65
CA SER A 186 -8.47 -6.10 -2.17
C SER A 186 -7.02 -6.15 -2.64
N VAL A 187 -6.37 -5.00 -2.68
CA VAL A 187 -4.93 -4.88 -2.89
C VAL A 187 -4.32 -4.01 -1.78
N THR A 188 -3.17 -4.44 -1.29
CA THR A 188 -2.33 -3.64 -0.39
C THR A 188 -1.09 -3.21 -1.15
N PHE A 189 -0.78 -1.92 -1.07
CA PHE A 189 0.35 -1.29 -1.74
C PHE A 189 1.47 -1.03 -0.73
N ILE A 190 2.71 -1.25 -1.19
CA ILE A 190 3.94 -0.90 -0.49
C ILE A 190 4.87 -0.31 -1.55
N GLY A 191 5.37 0.90 -1.37
CA GLY A 191 6.28 1.54 -2.33
C GLY A 191 7.05 2.72 -1.76
#